data_AF-A0A226MNW2-F1
#
_entry.id   AF-A0A226MNW2-F1
#
_cell.length_a   1.000
_cell.length_b   1.000
_cell.length_c   1.000
_cell.angle_alpha   90.00
_cell.angle_beta   90.00
_cell.angle_gamma   90.00
#
_symmetry.space_group_name_H-M   'P 1'
#
loop_
_entity.id
_entity.type
_entity.pdbx_description
1 polymer ?
#
loop_
_entity_poly.entity_id
_entity_poly.type
_entity_poly.pdbx_seq_one_letter_code
_entity_poly.pdbx_strand_id
1 'polypeptide(L)'
;MEETDREAVATAVQRVAGMLQRPDQLDKVEQYRRREARKKASVEARLKAAIQSQLDGVRTGLSQLHNALNDVKDIQQSLIDVNKDWRQSINAIENLKDVKDAVVQHSQLAAAVENLKNIFSVPEIVRETQDLIERGELLKAHKKLMDLECSRDNLMYEQYRMDSKNTHDMNLIHTYFGDMQKLSEELAKQLWMVVQRSLVTVRRDPTLLVSVVRIIEREEKIDRRMLDRKKQTGFIPPGRPKKWKENMFNILERTVSTRIEGTQADTRESDKMWLVRHLEIIRKYVLDDLLVAKTLLDQCFPPHYDIFKRLLSMYHQALSTRMQELAAEDLEANEIVSLLSWVLNTYKSTEMMGNSELSPEVDANSLSLLLSQNVVDQLLSKYMSTLTSNIIGWLRKALETDKKDWVKETEPEADQDGYYQTTLPAIVFQMFEQNLQVAAQISEDLKTKVLLLCLQQMNSFLTRYKDEAQFYKEEHLKNRQYPQCYVQYMIAVINNCQTFKESIISLKRKYLKVEMEETLSSSHASMDAILDIIAKEGCSSLLDEVFMDLE
;
A
#
# COMPACT_ATOMS: atom_id res chain seq x y z
N MET A 1 58.82 -13.44 30.89
CA MET A 1 58.61 -13.75 32.32
C MET A 1 59.42 -12.80 33.19
N GLU A 2 60.74 -12.63 32.97
CA GLU A 2 61.55 -11.72 33.81
C GLU A 2 61.12 -10.24 33.74
N GLU A 3 60.69 -9.74 32.58
CA GLU A 3 60.27 -8.35 32.40
C GLU A 3 58.91 -8.06 33.06
N THR A 4 57.95 -8.98 32.91
CA THR A 4 56.65 -8.93 33.57
C THR A 4 56.74 -9.08 35.09
N ASP A 5 57.70 -9.86 35.59
CA ASP A 5 57.96 -10.00 37.02
C ASP A 5 58.57 -8.72 37.60
N ARG A 6 59.50 -8.08 36.87
CA ARG A 6 60.06 -6.78 37.27
C ARG A 6 58.99 -5.69 37.33
N GLU A 7 58.09 -5.63 36.35
CA GLU A 7 57.00 -4.65 36.30
C GLU A 7 55.95 -4.90 37.40
N ALA A 8 55.61 -6.17 37.66
CA ALA A 8 54.72 -6.56 38.76
C ALA A 8 55.32 -6.22 40.14
N VAL A 9 56.63 -6.44 40.32
CA VAL A 9 57.35 -6.06 41.54
C VAL A 9 57.40 -4.54 41.70
N ALA A 10 57.72 -3.79 40.64
CA ALA A 10 57.74 -2.33 40.68
C ALA A 10 56.36 -1.75 41.05
N THR A 11 55.29 -2.29 40.46
CA THR A 11 53.89 -1.90 40.76
C THR A 11 53.49 -2.27 42.18
N ALA A 12 53.91 -3.44 42.67
CA ALA A 12 53.67 -3.87 44.05
C ALA A 12 54.40 -2.97 45.06
N VAL A 13 55.65 -2.59 44.77
CA VAL A 13 56.44 -1.66 45.59
C VAL A 13 55.76 -0.29 45.64
N GLN A 14 55.33 0.26 44.50
CA GLN A 14 54.62 1.53 44.44
C GLN A 14 53.30 1.49 45.22
N ARG A 15 52.58 0.37 45.14
CA ARG A 15 51.33 0.13 45.87
C ARG A 15 51.54 0.03 47.38
N VAL A 16 52.59 -0.64 47.84
CA VAL A 16 52.95 -0.74 49.27
C VAL A 16 53.41 0.62 49.80
N ALA A 17 54.22 1.35 49.03
CA ALA A 17 54.65 2.71 49.37
C ALA A 17 53.45 3.67 49.52
N GLY A 18 52.43 3.53 48.67
CA GLY A 18 51.18 4.29 48.79
C GLY A 18 50.32 3.94 50.02
N MET A 19 50.50 2.76 50.62
CA MET A 19 49.71 2.30 51.78
C MET A 19 50.31 2.67 53.14
N LEU A 20 51.61 3.02 53.19
CA LEU A 20 52.37 3.27 54.42
C LEU A 20 53.08 4.64 54.36
N GLN A 21 52.31 5.72 54.26
CA GLN A 21 52.85 7.08 54.12
C GLN A 21 53.13 7.77 55.47
N ARG A 22 52.55 7.29 56.58
CA ARG A 22 52.72 7.86 57.93
C ARG A 22 53.04 6.78 58.98
N PRO A 23 53.81 7.09 60.05
CA PRO A 23 54.29 6.09 61.02
C PRO A 23 53.18 5.33 61.76
N ASP A 24 52.04 5.98 62.04
CA ASP A 24 50.85 5.41 62.68
C ASP A 24 50.14 4.33 61.84
N GLN A 25 50.49 4.22 60.56
CA GLN A 25 49.91 3.22 59.64
C GLN A 25 50.62 1.86 59.74
N LEU A 26 51.77 1.79 60.42
CA LEU A 26 52.51 0.54 60.65
C LEU A 26 51.72 -0.46 61.50
N ASP A 27 50.87 0.02 62.42
CA ASP A 27 49.98 -0.83 63.23
C ASP A 27 48.97 -1.62 62.38
N LYS A 28 48.68 -1.15 61.16
CA LYS A 28 47.74 -1.78 60.21
C LYS A 28 48.41 -2.76 59.24
N VAL A 29 49.74 -2.91 59.26
CA VAL A 29 50.50 -3.78 58.35
C VAL A 29 50.03 -5.23 58.44
N GLU A 30 49.77 -5.73 59.65
CA GLU A 30 49.30 -7.11 59.84
C GLU A 30 47.92 -7.33 59.20
N GLN A 31 47.05 -6.31 59.22
CA GLN A 31 45.75 -6.34 58.54
C GLN A 31 45.91 -6.31 57.02
N TYR A 32 46.82 -5.49 56.48
CA TYR A 32 47.13 -5.46 55.04
C TYR A 32 47.77 -6.76 54.56
N ARG A 33 48.67 -7.36 55.33
CA ARG A 33 49.28 -8.67 55.06
C ARG A 33 48.20 -9.76 54.97
N ARG A 34 47.26 -9.78 55.92
CA ARG A 34 46.11 -10.71 55.87
C ARG A 34 45.21 -10.46 54.66
N ARG A 35 44.99 -9.20 54.27
CA ARG A 35 44.19 -8.85 53.07
C ARG A 35 44.86 -9.31 51.78
N GLU A 36 46.16 -9.05 51.60
CA GLU A 36 46.90 -9.48 50.41
C GLU A 36 47.07 -11.01 50.39
N ALA A 37 47.27 -11.66 51.54
CA ALA A 37 47.27 -13.13 51.63
C ALA A 37 45.93 -13.74 51.18
N ARG A 38 44.79 -13.15 51.61
CA ARG A 38 43.45 -13.57 51.15
C ARG A 38 43.26 -13.35 49.64
N LYS A 39 43.71 -12.21 49.10
CA LYS A 39 43.66 -11.95 47.65
C LYS A 39 44.52 -12.95 46.88
N LYS A 40 45.75 -13.21 47.32
CA LYS A 40 46.64 -14.21 46.75
C LYS A 40 45.98 -15.59 46.75
N ALA A 41 45.44 -16.04 47.89
CA ALA A 41 44.73 -17.31 47.98
C ALA A 41 43.50 -17.38 47.06
N SER A 42 42.75 -16.28 46.91
CA SER A 42 41.61 -16.20 45.98
C SER A 42 42.03 -16.28 44.52
N VAL A 43 43.13 -15.61 44.14
CA VAL A 43 43.67 -15.64 42.77
C VAL A 43 44.26 -17.02 42.49
N GLU A 44 45.01 -17.62 43.42
CA GLU A 44 45.54 -18.97 43.28
C GLU A 44 44.42 -20.01 43.17
N ALA A 45 43.35 -19.89 43.96
CA ALA A 45 42.18 -20.78 43.85
C ALA A 45 41.49 -20.64 42.48
N ARG A 46 41.29 -19.42 42.00
CA ARG A 46 40.72 -19.16 40.67
C ARG A 46 41.62 -19.69 39.55
N LEU A 47 42.93 -19.50 39.66
CA LEU A 47 43.91 -19.99 38.68
C LEU A 47 43.96 -21.51 38.67
N LYS A 48 43.96 -22.17 39.84
CA LYS A 48 43.86 -23.63 39.93
C LYS A 48 42.57 -24.16 39.33
N ALA A 49 41.43 -23.53 39.63
CA ALA A 49 40.15 -23.91 39.04
C ALA A 49 40.13 -23.72 37.52
N ALA A 50 40.69 -22.62 37.01
CA ALA A 50 40.79 -22.35 35.58
C ALA A 50 41.72 -23.35 34.88
N ILE A 51 42.89 -23.63 35.44
CA ILE A 51 43.84 -24.63 34.90
C ILE A 51 43.22 -26.02 34.92
N GLN A 52 42.56 -26.41 36.01
CA GLN A 52 41.88 -27.69 36.11
C GLN A 52 40.77 -27.80 35.05
N SER A 53 39.94 -26.76 34.89
CA SER A 53 38.91 -26.73 33.85
C SER A 53 39.48 -26.82 32.44
N GLN A 54 40.62 -26.16 32.16
CA GLN A 54 41.28 -26.24 30.85
C GLN A 54 41.89 -27.62 30.62
N LEU A 55 42.53 -28.22 31.63
CA LEU A 55 43.08 -29.57 31.54
C LEU A 55 42.00 -30.62 31.37
N ASP A 56 40.88 -30.50 32.09
CA ASP A 56 39.73 -31.40 31.95
C ASP A 56 39.07 -31.22 30.57
N GLY A 57 38.99 -29.99 30.07
CA GLY A 57 38.56 -29.69 28.71
C GLY A 57 39.45 -30.33 27.64
N VAL A 58 40.77 -30.19 27.76
CA VAL A 58 41.75 -30.80 26.84
C VAL A 58 41.72 -32.32 26.92
N ARG A 59 41.65 -32.89 28.12
CA ARG A 59 41.56 -34.34 28.33
C ARG A 59 40.28 -34.92 27.71
N THR A 60 39.15 -34.25 27.93
CA THR A 60 37.86 -34.64 27.33
C THR A 60 37.92 -34.52 25.81
N GLY A 61 38.47 -33.42 25.29
CA GLY A 61 38.65 -33.22 23.85
C GLY A 61 39.53 -34.27 23.20
N LEU A 62 40.66 -34.62 23.82
CA LEU A 62 41.55 -35.69 23.35
C LEU A 62 40.87 -37.06 23.38
N SER A 63 40.12 -37.36 24.45
CA SER A 63 39.37 -38.61 24.54
C SER A 63 38.29 -38.70 23.45
N GLN A 64 37.57 -37.60 23.20
CA GLN A 64 36.55 -37.53 22.14
C GLN A 64 37.18 -37.68 20.76
N LEU A 65 38.32 -37.05 20.51
CA LEU A 65 39.03 -37.13 19.23
C LEU A 65 39.60 -38.54 18.99
N HIS A 66 40.11 -39.18 20.04
CA HIS A 66 40.53 -40.57 19.98
C HIS A 66 39.36 -41.52 19.67
N ASN A 67 38.22 -41.34 20.35
CA ASN A 67 37.01 -42.12 20.09
C ASN A 67 36.51 -41.91 18.66
N ALA A 68 36.41 -40.66 18.20
CA ALA A 68 36.01 -40.34 16.83
C ALA A 68 36.95 -40.98 15.78
N LEU A 69 38.25 -41.03 16.06
CA LEU A 69 39.21 -41.69 15.17
C LEU A 69 39.01 -43.21 15.13
N ASN A 70 38.65 -43.84 16.24
CA ASN A 70 38.29 -45.26 16.27
C ASN A 70 36.96 -45.50 15.54
N ASP A 71 35.93 -44.68 15.79
CA ASP A 71 34.64 -44.76 15.10
C ASP A 71 34.81 -44.63 13.58
N VAL A 72 35.67 -43.71 13.10
CA VAL A 72 35.96 -43.57 11.67
C VAL A 72 36.62 -44.82 11.09
N LYS A 73 37.54 -45.46 11.83
CA LYS A 73 38.14 -46.73 11.40
C LYS A 73 37.12 -47.85 11.33
N ASP A 74 36.25 -47.95 12.32
CA ASP A 74 35.18 -48.95 12.37
C ASP A 74 34.17 -48.75 11.23
N ILE A 75 33.82 -47.49 10.94
CA ILE A 75 32.98 -47.13 9.78
C ILE A 75 33.68 -47.49 8.47
N GLN A 76 34.98 -47.20 8.32
CA GLN A 76 35.73 -47.55 7.12
C GLN A 76 35.76 -49.06 6.91
N GLN A 77 36.00 -49.84 7.96
CA GLN A 77 35.98 -51.30 7.89
C GLN A 77 34.60 -51.81 7.51
N SER A 78 33.55 -51.29 8.17
CA SER A 78 32.16 -51.62 7.84
C SER A 78 31.82 -51.29 6.38
N LEU A 79 32.32 -50.18 5.85
CA LEU A 79 32.10 -49.77 4.46
C LEU A 79 32.81 -50.71 3.47
N ILE A 80 34.00 -51.18 3.81
CA ILE A 80 34.76 -52.18 3.03
C ILE A 80 33.98 -53.50 3.02
N ASP A 81 33.47 -53.93 4.17
CA ASP A 81 32.71 -55.17 4.31
C ASP A 81 31.39 -55.07 3.52
N VAL A 82 30.64 -53.97 3.64
CA VAL A 82 29.42 -53.72 2.83
C VAL A 82 29.73 -53.71 1.33
N ASN A 83 30.83 -53.09 0.89
CA ASN A 83 31.21 -53.08 -0.52
C ASN A 83 31.58 -54.49 -1.02
N LYS A 84 32.24 -55.30 -0.17
CA LYS A 84 32.54 -56.70 -0.48
C LYS A 84 31.27 -57.52 -0.59
N ASP A 85 30.35 -57.39 0.37
CA ASP A 85 29.06 -58.08 0.38
C ASP A 85 28.18 -57.65 -0.81
N TRP A 86 28.20 -56.37 -1.18
CA TRP A 86 27.50 -55.88 -2.37
C TRP A 86 28.08 -56.51 -3.65
N ARG A 87 29.40 -56.55 -3.80
CA ARG A 87 30.05 -57.20 -4.95
C ARG A 87 29.72 -58.70 -5.03
N GLN A 88 29.66 -59.39 -3.90
CA GLN A 88 29.23 -60.79 -3.85
C GLN A 88 27.74 -60.94 -4.19
N SER A 89 26.92 -59.99 -3.74
CA SER A 89 25.48 -59.94 -4.03
C SER A 89 25.18 -59.66 -5.50
N ILE A 90 26.05 -58.95 -6.25
CA ILE A 90 25.88 -58.74 -7.70
C ILE A 90 25.79 -60.08 -8.44
N ASN A 91 26.66 -61.03 -8.13
CA ASN A 91 26.63 -62.38 -8.72
C ASN A 91 25.34 -63.13 -8.33
N ALA A 92 24.84 -62.93 -7.11
CA ALA A 92 23.56 -63.50 -6.68
C ALA A 92 22.36 -62.84 -7.37
N ILE A 93 22.42 -61.52 -7.63
CA ILE A 93 21.38 -60.76 -8.34
C ILE A 93 21.32 -61.17 -9.82
N GLU A 94 22.47 -61.44 -10.46
CA GLU A 94 22.51 -61.99 -11.82
C GLU A 94 21.83 -63.37 -11.89
N ASN A 95 22.08 -64.24 -10.91
CA ASN A 95 21.41 -65.55 -10.81
C ASN A 95 19.90 -65.44 -10.50
N LEU A 96 19.45 -64.32 -9.95
CA LEU A 96 18.03 -64.03 -9.65
C LEU A 96 17.33 -63.27 -10.77
N LYS A 97 17.94 -63.14 -11.95
CA LYS A 97 17.33 -62.46 -13.09
C LYS A 97 15.97 -63.05 -13.45
N ASP A 98 15.84 -64.37 -13.47
CA ASP A 98 14.57 -65.06 -13.76
C ASP A 98 13.51 -64.78 -12.70
N VAL A 99 13.91 -64.68 -11.43
CA VAL A 99 13.02 -64.30 -10.31
C VAL A 99 12.59 -62.84 -10.44
N LYS A 100 13.50 -61.94 -10.82
CA LYS A 100 13.19 -60.53 -11.08
C LYS A 100 12.20 -60.40 -12.24
N ASP A 101 12.42 -61.12 -13.33
CA ASP A 101 11.54 -61.10 -14.50
C ASP A 101 10.15 -61.68 -14.14
N ALA A 102 10.09 -62.75 -13.35
CA ALA A 102 8.84 -63.29 -12.81
C ALA A 102 8.13 -62.32 -11.84
N VAL A 103 8.86 -61.61 -10.98
CA VAL A 103 8.30 -60.59 -10.08
C VAL A 103 7.77 -59.40 -10.86
N VAL A 104 8.44 -58.98 -11.95
CA VAL A 104 7.94 -57.95 -12.84
C VAL A 104 6.63 -58.39 -13.49
N GLN A 105 6.56 -59.63 -14.02
CA GLN A 105 5.32 -60.19 -14.57
C GLN A 105 4.20 -60.32 -13.53
N HIS A 106 4.51 -60.78 -12.32
CA HIS A 106 3.52 -60.90 -11.25
C HIS A 106 3.04 -59.53 -10.77
N SER A 107 3.94 -58.55 -10.66
CA SER A 107 3.60 -57.17 -10.34
C SER A 107 2.69 -56.55 -11.41
N GLN A 108 2.97 -56.81 -12.69
CA GLN A 108 2.11 -56.39 -13.81
C GLN A 108 0.72 -57.02 -13.72
N LEU A 109 0.63 -58.34 -13.51
CA LEU A 109 -0.65 -59.04 -13.40
C LEU A 109 -1.42 -58.59 -12.15
N ALA A 110 -0.74 -58.37 -11.03
CA ALA A 110 -1.36 -57.84 -9.82
C ALA A 110 -1.91 -56.41 -10.04
N ALA A 111 -1.12 -55.53 -10.66
CA ALA A 111 -1.56 -54.19 -11.02
C ALA A 111 -2.73 -54.23 -12.03
N ALA A 112 -2.69 -55.12 -13.02
CA ALA A 112 -3.78 -55.28 -13.99
C ALA A 112 -5.07 -55.78 -13.31
N VAL A 113 -4.97 -56.75 -12.40
CA VAL A 113 -6.11 -57.31 -11.64
C VAL A 113 -6.68 -56.29 -10.64
N GLU A 114 -5.83 -55.51 -9.99
CA GLU A 114 -6.25 -54.45 -9.07
C GLU A 114 -6.94 -53.30 -9.83
N ASN A 115 -6.38 -52.87 -10.96
CA ASN A 115 -6.96 -51.82 -11.80
C ASN A 115 -8.19 -52.30 -12.58
N LEU A 116 -8.35 -53.60 -12.86
CA LEU A 116 -9.50 -54.17 -13.56
C LEU A 116 -10.84 -53.84 -12.88
N LYS A 117 -10.90 -53.89 -11.54
CA LYS A 117 -12.11 -53.52 -10.78
C LYS A 117 -12.45 -52.03 -10.95
N ASN A 118 -11.43 -51.18 -10.99
CA ASN A 118 -11.60 -49.74 -11.15
C ASN A 118 -12.01 -49.39 -12.58
N ILE A 119 -11.47 -50.08 -13.60
CA ILE A 119 -11.80 -49.89 -15.01
C ILE A 119 -13.29 -50.14 -15.27
N PHE A 120 -13.87 -51.27 -14.85
CA PHE A 120 -15.30 -51.50 -15.09
C PHE A 120 -16.25 -50.51 -14.38
N SER A 121 -15.77 -49.87 -13.31
CA SER A 121 -16.56 -48.94 -12.50
C SER A 121 -16.43 -47.48 -12.95
N VAL A 122 -15.56 -47.16 -13.92
CA VAL A 122 -15.29 -45.77 -14.34
C VAL A 122 -16.56 -45.02 -14.78
N PRO A 123 -17.41 -45.56 -15.68
CA PRO A 123 -18.59 -44.81 -16.14
C PRO A 123 -19.59 -44.51 -15.01
N GLU A 124 -19.74 -45.44 -14.07
CA GLU A 124 -20.60 -45.27 -12.90
C GLU A 124 -20.04 -44.20 -11.95
N ILE A 125 -18.75 -44.28 -11.62
CA ILE A 125 -18.08 -43.30 -10.75
C ILE A 125 -18.10 -41.91 -11.39
N VAL A 126 -17.91 -41.79 -12.71
CA VAL A 126 -18.01 -40.51 -13.43
C VAL A 126 -19.40 -39.90 -13.27
N ARG A 127 -20.46 -40.68 -13.51
CA ARG A 127 -21.86 -40.23 -13.34
C ARG A 127 -22.15 -39.81 -11.90
N GLU A 128 -21.76 -40.63 -10.93
CA GLU A 128 -21.94 -40.29 -9.50
C GLU A 128 -21.14 -39.06 -9.09
N THR A 129 -19.96 -38.85 -9.67
CA THR A 129 -19.16 -37.67 -9.37
C THR A 129 -19.79 -36.42 -9.96
N GLN A 130 -20.36 -36.52 -11.16
CA GLN A 130 -21.12 -35.42 -11.76
C GLN A 130 -22.31 -35.02 -10.88
N ASP A 131 -23.12 -35.99 -10.43
CA ASP A 131 -24.22 -35.75 -9.49
C ASP A 131 -23.75 -35.04 -8.20
N LEU A 132 -22.59 -35.41 -7.66
CA LEU A 132 -22.03 -34.78 -6.46
C LEU A 132 -21.58 -33.34 -6.72
N ILE A 133 -21.06 -33.04 -7.92
CA ILE A 133 -20.71 -31.66 -8.32
C ILE A 133 -21.99 -30.82 -8.42
N GLU A 134 -23.03 -31.34 -9.06
CA GLU A 134 -24.32 -30.66 -9.22
C GLU A 134 -25.00 -30.38 -7.86
N ARG A 135 -24.84 -31.27 -6.88
CA ARG A 135 -25.33 -31.09 -5.50
C ARG A 135 -24.46 -30.18 -4.64
N GLY A 136 -23.29 -29.74 -5.12
CA GLY A 136 -22.35 -28.91 -4.37
C GLY A 136 -21.54 -29.68 -3.30
N GLU A 137 -21.53 -31.01 -3.33
CA GLU A 137 -20.74 -31.85 -2.40
C GLU A 137 -19.27 -31.99 -2.87
N LEU A 138 -18.60 -30.84 -3.01
CA LEU A 138 -17.32 -30.70 -3.74
C LEU A 138 -16.19 -31.58 -3.19
N LEU A 139 -16.11 -31.81 -1.87
CA LEU A 139 -15.07 -32.66 -1.28
C LEU A 139 -15.23 -34.14 -1.64
N LYS A 140 -16.48 -34.62 -1.71
CA LYS A 140 -16.75 -36.01 -2.09
C LYS A 140 -16.54 -36.19 -3.59
N ALA A 141 -16.98 -35.22 -4.39
CA ALA A 141 -16.71 -35.20 -5.81
C ALA A 141 -15.20 -35.20 -6.12
N HIS A 142 -14.44 -34.33 -5.45
CA HIS A 142 -12.99 -34.26 -5.58
C HIS A 142 -12.31 -35.57 -5.22
N LYS A 143 -12.73 -36.24 -4.14
CA LYS A 143 -12.18 -37.54 -3.75
C LYS A 143 -12.36 -38.59 -4.86
N LYS A 144 -13.58 -38.73 -5.39
CA LYS A 144 -13.86 -39.69 -6.47
C LYS A 144 -13.07 -39.37 -7.74
N LEU A 145 -13.00 -38.09 -8.13
CA LEU A 145 -12.19 -37.65 -9.26
C LEU A 145 -10.70 -37.95 -9.06
N MET A 146 -10.16 -37.68 -7.87
CA MET A 146 -8.76 -37.97 -7.53
C MET A 146 -8.45 -39.46 -7.60
N ASP A 147 -9.34 -40.33 -7.13
CA ASP A 147 -9.15 -41.78 -7.18
C ASP A 147 -9.14 -42.29 -8.65
N LEU A 148 -9.98 -41.71 -9.52
CA LEU A 148 -10.00 -41.99 -10.95
C LEU A 148 -8.73 -41.46 -11.66
N GLU A 149 -8.32 -40.23 -11.37
CA GLU A 149 -7.08 -39.66 -11.92
C GLU A 149 -5.85 -40.46 -11.49
N CYS A 150 -5.80 -40.89 -10.22
CA CYS A 150 -4.71 -41.73 -9.72
C CYS A 150 -4.66 -43.08 -10.45
N SER A 151 -5.81 -43.71 -10.70
CA SER A 151 -5.89 -44.96 -11.46
C SER A 151 -5.37 -44.79 -12.89
N ARG A 152 -5.81 -43.74 -13.60
CA ARG A 152 -5.31 -43.38 -14.93
C ARG A 152 -3.81 -43.13 -14.92
N ASP A 153 -3.34 -42.28 -14.02
CA ASP A 153 -1.94 -41.85 -13.97
C ASP A 153 -1.00 -43.02 -13.64
N ASN A 154 -1.45 -43.97 -12.81
CA ASN A 154 -0.72 -45.21 -12.54
C ASN A 154 -0.65 -46.11 -13.78
N LEU A 155 -1.77 -46.31 -14.48
CA LEU A 155 -1.79 -47.10 -15.72
C LEU A 155 -0.89 -46.48 -16.80
N MET A 156 -0.94 -45.15 -16.98
CA MET A 156 -0.08 -44.45 -17.93
C MET A 156 1.40 -44.53 -17.54
N TYR A 157 1.72 -44.48 -16.24
CA TYR A 157 3.09 -44.63 -15.78
C TYR A 157 3.62 -46.05 -16.00
N GLU A 158 2.81 -47.07 -15.67
CA GLU A 158 3.19 -48.47 -15.89
C GLU A 158 3.43 -48.73 -17.39
N GLN A 159 2.56 -48.21 -18.25
CA GLN A 159 2.76 -48.28 -19.70
C GLN A 159 4.05 -47.57 -20.14
N TYR A 160 4.30 -46.35 -19.63
CA TYR A 160 5.52 -45.61 -19.93
C TYR A 160 6.79 -46.35 -19.48
N ARG A 161 6.73 -47.05 -18.34
CA ARG A 161 7.85 -47.84 -17.82
C ARG A 161 8.13 -49.09 -18.67
N MET A 162 7.10 -49.64 -19.31
CA MET A 162 7.22 -50.80 -20.19
C MET A 162 7.75 -50.40 -21.57
N ASP A 163 7.07 -49.46 -22.22
CA ASP A 163 7.46 -48.94 -23.52
C ASP A 163 7.09 -47.47 -23.64
N SER A 164 8.08 -46.60 -23.41
CA SER A 164 7.92 -45.15 -23.54
C SER A 164 7.56 -44.69 -24.95
N LYS A 165 7.72 -45.53 -25.98
CA LYS A 165 7.43 -45.21 -27.38
C LYS A 165 6.07 -45.73 -27.83
N ASN A 166 5.38 -46.54 -27.03
CA ASN A 166 4.07 -47.07 -27.37
C ASN A 166 2.98 -46.01 -27.19
N THR A 167 2.81 -45.19 -28.23
CA THR A 167 1.83 -44.11 -28.28
C THR A 167 0.40 -44.62 -28.44
N HIS A 168 0.20 -45.82 -28.99
CA HIS A 168 -1.13 -46.38 -29.22
C HIS A 168 -1.83 -46.67 -27.88
N ASP A 169 -1.18 -47.42 -26.99
CA ASP A 169 -1.75 -47.78 -25.69
C ASP A 169 -1.91 -46.57 -24.77
N MET A 170 -0.97 -45.61 -24.83
CA MET A 170 -1.09 -44.35 -24.12
C MET A 170 -2.32 -43.55 -24.59
N ASN A 171 -2.61 -43.54 -25.90
CA ASN A 171 -3.79 -42.90 -26.44
C ASN A 171 -5.09 -43.65 -26.10
N LEU A 172 -5.07 -44.98 -26.02
CA LEU A 172 -6.23 -45.78 -25.60
C LEU A 172 -6.60 -45.46 -24.14
N ILE A 173 -5.62 -45.42 -23.24
CA ILE A 173 -5.82 -45.05 -21.83
C ILE A 173 -6.37 -43.61 -21.77
N HIS A 174 -5.77 -42.68 -22.50
CA HIS A 174 -6.23 -41.30 -22.55
C HIS A 174 -7.69 -41.18 -23.03
N THR A 175 -8.05 -41.92 -24.08
CA THR A 175 -9.40 -41.89 -24.67
C THR A 175 -10.44 -42.49 -23.72
N TYR A 176 -10.12 -43.63 -23.10
CA TYR A 176 -10.99 -44.29 -22.15
C TYR A 176 -11.35 -43.39 -20.95
N PHE A 177 -10.37 -42.61 -20.50
CA PHE A 177 -10.50 -41.70 -19.38
C PHE A 177 -10.85 -40.25 -19.79
N GLY A 178 -11.26 -40.03 -21.04
CA GLY A 178 -11.51 -38.69 -21.59
C GLY A 178 -12.59 -37.89 -20.85
N ASP A 179 -13.62 -38.55 -20.33
CA ASP A 179 -14.71 -37.87 -19.61
C ASP A 179 -14.27 -37.32 -18.24
N MET A 180 -13.16 -37.79 -17.66
CA MET A 180 -12.60 -37.20 -16.45
C MET A 180 -12.11 -35.76 -16.65
N GLN A 181 -11.62 -35.44 -17.85
CA GLN A 181 -11.14 -34.08 -18.11
C GLN A 181 -12.30 -33.08 -18.00
N LYS A 182 -13.46 -33.42 -18.59
CA LYS A 182 -14.69 -32.64 -18.48
C LYS A 182 -15.14 -32.51 -17.03
N LEU A 183 -15.07 -33.60 -16.27
CA LEU A 183 -15.45 -33.64 -14.85
C LEU A 183 -14.53 -32.77 -13.98
N SER A 184 -13.22 -32.80 -14.24
CA SER A 184 -12.25 -31.92 -13.59
C SER A 184 -12.50 -30.45 -13.92
N GLU A 185 -12.85 -30.14 -15.16
CA GLU A 185 -13.21 -28.78 -15.58
C GLU A 185 -14.49 -28.29 -14.91
N GLU A 186 -15.52 -29.15 -14.82
CA GLU A 186 -16.78 -28.79 -14.17
C GLU A 186 -16.62 -28.60 -12.66
N LEU A 187 -15.85 -29.47 -12.00
CA LEU A 187 -15.46 -29.27 -10.60
C LEU A 187 -14.73 -27.93 -10.44
N ALA A 188 -13.74 -27.66 -11.30
CA ALA A 188 -12.97 -26.42 -11.25
C ALA A 188 -13.88 -25.19 -11.40
N LYS A 189 -14.85 -25.19 -12.33
CA LYS A 189 -15.83 -24.10 -12.47
C LYS A 189 -16.60 -23.85 -11.17
N GLN A 190 -17.05 -24.89 -10.48
CA GLN A 190 -17.73 -24.75 -9.19
C GLN A 190 -16.80 -24.16 -8.12
N LEU A 191 -15.53 -24.60 -8.06
CA LEU A 191 -14.54 -24.01 -7.16
C LEU A 191 -14.35 -22.52 -7.43
N TRP A 192 -14.21 -22.13 -8.71
CA TRP A 192 -14.00 -20.74 -9.11
C TRP A 192 -15.20 -19.86 -8.82
N MET A 193 -16.43 -20.35 -8.98
CA MET A 193 -17.64 -19.63 -8.60
C MET A 193 -17.66 -19.33 -7.09
N VAL A 194 -17.25 -20.30 -6.26
CA VAL A 194 -17.16 -20.10 -4.80
C VAL A 194 -16.07 -19.10 -4.43
N VAL A 195 -14.90 -19.16 -5.08
CA VAL A 195 -13.78 -18.23 -4.85
C VAL A 195 -14.15 -16.80 -5.27
N GLN A 196 -14.78 -16.63 -6.42
CA GLN A 196 -15.26 -15.34 -6.91
C GLN A 196 -16.29 -14.70 -5.95
N ARG A 197 -17.06 -15.53 -5.23
CA ARG A 197 -18.02 -15.08 -4.22
C ARG A 197 -17.49 -15.20 -2.79
N SER A 198 -16.18 -15.38 -2.60
CA SER A 198 -15.57 -15.72 -1.30
C SER A 198 -16.03 -14.83 -0.13
N LEU A 199 -16.07 -13.50 -0.32
CA LEU A 199 -16.53 -12.54 0.70
C LEU A 199 -18.03 -12.64 1.05
N VAL A 200 -18.86 -13.12 0.12
CA VAL A 200 -20.29 -13.37 0.37
C VAL A 200 -20.47 -14.77 0.94
N THR A 201 -19.77 -15.75 0.40
CA THR A 201 -19.78 -17.15 0.85
C THR A 201 -19.34 -17.23 2.30
N VAL A 202 -18.26 -16.55 2.70
CA VAL A 202 -17.77 -16.61 4.09
C VAL A 202 -18.76 -16.03 5.10
N ARG A 203 -19.62 -15.09 4.70
CA ARG A 203 -20.69 -14.56 5.56
C ARG A 203 -21.85 -15.55 5.74
N ARG A 204 -22.13 -16.38 4.73
CA ARG A 204 -23.28 -17.30 4.71
C ARG A 204 -22.92 -18.72 5.14
N ASP A 205 -21.84 -19.26 4.58
CA ASP A 205 -21.34 -20.60 4.81
C ASP A 205 -19.79 -20.65 4.66
N PRO A 206 -19.05 -20.40 5.75
CA PRO A 206 -17.59 -20.54 5.79
C PRO A 206 -17.12 -21.96 5.43
N THR A 207 -17.92 -22.99 5.70
CA THR A 207 -17.50 -24.39 5.55
C THR A 207 -17.34 -24.79 4.09
N LEU A 208 -18.14 -24.21 3.20
CA LEU A 208 -18.00 -24.37 1.76
C LEU A 208 -16.66 -23.79 1.27
N LEU A 209 -16.29 -22.59 1.73
CA LEU A 209 -15.02 -21.97 1.35
C LEU A 209 -13.82 -22.78 1.86
N VAL A 210 -13.85 -23.24 3.12
CA VAL A 210 -12.83 -24.12 3.68
C VAL A 210 -12.71 -25.41 2.86
N SER A 211 -13.84 -25.97 2.41
CA SER A 211 -13.87 -27.15 1.55
C SER A 211 -13.15 -26.92 0.22
N VAL A 212 -13.37 -25.77 -0.42
CA VAL A 212 -12.68 -25.36 -1.65
C VAL A 212 -11.18 -25.18 -1.42
N VAL A 213 -10.77 -24.47 -0.37
CA VAL A 213 -9.35 -24.25 -0.04
C VAL A 213 -8.65 -25.59 0.24
N ARG A 214 -9.31 -26.53 0.94
CA ARG A 214 -8.79 -27.88 1.19
C ARG A 214 -8.58 -28.68 -0.10
N ILE A 215 -9.47 -28.54 -1.08
CA ILE A 215 -9.31 -29.17 -2.39
C ILE A 215 -8.08 -28.60 -3.10
N ILE A 216 -7.93 -27.28 -3.13
CA ILE A 216 -6.78 -26.61 -3.75
C ILE A 216 -5.46 -27.05 -3.09
N GLU A 217 -5.37 -27.06 -1.77
CA GLU A 217 -4.17 -27.52 -1.04
C GLU A 217 -3.82 -28.99 -1.34
N ARG A 218 -4.83 -29.85 -1.50
CA ARG A 218 -4.61 -31.24 -1.89
C ARG A 218 -4.06 -31.36 -3.30
N GLU A 219 -4.61 -30.61 -4.25
CA GLU A 219 -4.15 -30.60 -5.64
C GLU A 219 -2.71 -30.08 -5.76
N GLU A 220 -2.35 -29.02 -5.03
CA GLU A 220 -0.96 -28.54 -4.98
C GLU A 220 0.01 -29.56 -4.38
N LYS A 221 -0.44 -30.33 -3.38
CA LYS A 221 0.36 -31.41 -2.81
C LYS A 221 0.55 -32.56 -3.81
N ILE A 222 -0.46 -32.88 -4.62
CA ILE A 222 -0.37 -33.87 -5.69
C ILE A 222 0.59 -33.37 -6.77
N ASP A 223 0.44 -32.13 -7.22
CA ASP A 223 1.30 -31.51 -8.22
C ASP A 223 2.77 -31.54 -7.79
N ARG A 224 3.07 -31.21 -6.52
CA ARG A 224 4.44 -31.30 -5.97
C ARG A 224 4.99 -32.72 -6.02
N ARG A 225 4.20 -33.72 -5.61
CA ARG A 225 4.61 -35.14 -5.67
C ARG A 225 4.86 -35.59 -7.12
N MET A 226 4.02 -35.17 -8.06
CA MET A 226 4.19 -35.52 -9.47
C MET A 226 5.42 -34.86 -10.08
N LEU A 227 5.72 -33.61 -9.73
CA LEU A 227 6.95 -32.93 -10.16
C LEU A 227 8.21 -33.60 -9.60
N ASP A 228 8.18 -34.06 -8.35
CA ASP A 228 9.32 -34.80 -7.78
C ASP A 228 9.48 -36.18 -8.43
N ARG A 229 8.37 -36.88 -8.72
CA ARG A 229 8.39 -38.13 -9.49
C ARG A 229 8.93 -37.92 -10.91
N LYS A 230 8.61 -36.80 -11.56
CA LYS A 230 9.14 -36.44 -12.89
C LYS A 230 10.66 -36.30 -12.86
N LYS A 231 11.25 -35.71 -11.81
CA LYS A 231 12.71 -35.61 -11.67
C LYS A 231 13.39 -36.99 -11.61
N GLN A 232 12.71 -37.97 -11.02
CA GLN A 232 13.25 -39.34 -10.88
C GLN A 232 12.99 -40.21 -12.11
N THR A 233 11.85 -40.05 -12.78
CA THR A 233 11.35 -41.01 -13.78
C THR A 233 11.20 -40.44 -15.19
N GLY A 234 11.28 -39.12 -15.35
CA GLY A 234 11.03 -38.42 -16.62
C GLY A 234 9.55 -38.29 -17.01
N PHE A 235 8.64 -39.06 -16.39
CA PHE A 235 7.23 -39.07 -16.71
C PHE A 235 6.41 -38.05 -15.91
N ILE A 236 5.44 -37.43 -16.56
CA ILE A 236 4.38 -36.66 -15.91
C ILE A 236 3.04 -36.93 -16.62
N PRO A 237 1.95 -37.19 -15.89
CA PRO A 237 0.64 -37.38 -16.50
C PRO A 237 0.15 -36.12 -17.25
N PRO A 238 -0.69 -36.29 -18.28
CA PRO A 238 -1.29 -35.17 -18.98
C PRO A 238 -2.19 -34.35 -18.04
N GLY A 239 -2.13 -33.03 -18.17
CA GLY A 239 -2.89 -32.09 -17.33
C GLY A 239 -2.25 -31.75 -15.98
N ARG A 240 -1.04 -32.22 -15.69
CA ARG A 240 -0.27 -31.89 -14.47
C ARG A 240 0.98 -31.05 -14.80
N PRO A 241 1.37 -30.07 -13.97
CA PRO A 241 0.65 -29.59 -12.78
C PRO A 241 -0.59 -28.75 -13.15
N LYS A 242 -1.65 -28.82 -12.33
CA LYS A 242 -2.87 -28.05 -12.50
C LYS A 242 -2.76 -26.60 -12.02
N LYS A 243 -1.90 -26.32 -11.04
CA LYS A 243 -1.63 -24.97 -10.49
C LYS A 243 -2.88 -24.23 -9.99
N TRP A 244 -3.77 -24.94 -9.31
CA TRP A 244 -5.05 -24.39 -8.84
C TRP A 244 -4.89 -23.27 -7.81
N LYS A 245 -3.79 -23.25 -7.04
CA LYS A 245 -3.50 -22.15 -6.10
C LYS A 245 -3.19 -20.85 -6.83
N GLU A 246 -2.40 -20.90 -7.89
CA GLU A 246 -2.10 -19.74 -8.75
C GLU A 246 -3.40 -19.21 -9.38
N ASN A 247 -4.22 -20.11 -9.93
CA ASN A 247 -5.49 -19.73 -10.54
C ASN A 247 -6.48 -19.14 -9.53
N MET A 248 -6.54 -19.66 -8.31
CA MET A 248 -7.37 -19.11 -7.23
C MET A 248 -6.99 -17.64 -6.94
N PHE A 249 -5.70 -17.34 -6.83
CA PHE A 249 -5.25 -15.96 -6.61
C PHE A 249 -5.55 -15.04 -7.80
N ASN A 250 -5.40 -15.53 -9.04
CA ASN A 250 -5.79 -14.78 -10.24
C ASN A 250 -7.29 -14.47 -10.27
N ILE A 251 -8.13 -15.41 -9.82
CA ILE A 251 -9.58 -15.19 -9.72
C ILE A 251 -9.91 -14.17 -8.63
N LEU A 252 -9.26 -14.25 -7.46
CA LEU A 252 -9.44 -13.26 -6.40
C LEU A 252 -9.05 -11.87 -6.87
N GLU A 253 -7.91 -11.72 -7.53
CA GLU A 253 -7.45 -10.45 -8.09
C GLU A 253 -8.45 -9.87 -9.10
N ARG A 254 -8.91 -10.68 -10.07
CA ARG A 254 -9.95 -10.27 -11.02
C ARG A 254 -11.25 -9.88 -10.33
N THR A 255 -11.65 -10.62 -9.30
CA THR A 255 -12.86 -10.34 -8.53
C THR A 255 -12.79 -8.98 -7.86
N VAL A 256 -11.63 -8.64 -7.27
CA VAL A 256 -11.39 -7.34 -6.64
C VAL A 256 -11.45 -6.22 -7.69
N SER A 257 -10.78 -6.37 -8.84
CA SER A 257 -10.80 -5.36 -9.91
C SER A 257 -12.21 -5.15 -10.48
N THR A 258 -12.91 -6.23 -10.86
CA THR A 258 -14.28 -6.15 -11.38
C THR A 258 -15.24 -5.53 -10.37
N ARG A 259 -15.01 -5.73 -9.06
CA ARG A 259 -15.84 -5.14 -8.02
C ARG A 259 -15.64 -3.62 -7.93
N ILE A 260 -14.41 -3.14 -8.02
CA ILE A 260 -14.11 -1.70 -8.01
C ILE A 260 -14.64 -1.04 -9.29
N GLU A 261 -14.43 -1.65 -10.45
CA GLU A 261 -14.94 -1.18 -11.74
C GLU A 261 -16.49 -1.14 -11.76
N GLY A 262 -17.12 -2.23 -11.33
CA GLY A 262 -18.58 -2.37 -11.28
C GLY A 262 -19.27 -1.47 -10.25
N THR A 263 -18.52 -0.69 -9.46
CA THR A 263 -19.05 0.30 -8.52
C THR A 263 -19.45 1.61 -9.20
N GLN A 264 -19.08 1.82 -10.47
CA GLN A 264 -19.48 3.00 -11.24
C GLN A 264 -20.94 2.85 -11.73
N ALA A 265 -21.89 3.32 -10.91
CA ALA A 265 -23.31 3.34 -11.27
C ALA A 265 -23.71 4.59 -12.08
N ASP A 266 -23.11 5.73 -11.77
CA ASP A 266 -23.47 7.03 -12.33
C ASP A 266 -22.38 7.53 -13.30
N THR A 267 -22.80 8.09 -14.42
CA THR A 267 -21.93 8.79 -15.37
C THR A 267 -22.00 10.30 -15.15
N ARG A 268 -21.00 11.03 -15.65
CA ARG A 268 -20.95 12.50 -15.60
C ARG A 268 -22.19 13.18 -16.21
N GLU A 269 -22.85 12.52 -17.16
CA GLU A 269 -24.08 13.01 -17.80
C GLU A 269 -25.31 12.86 -16.89
N SER A 270 -25.29 11.89 -15.99
CA SER A 270 -26.41 11.58 -15.09
C SER A 270 -26.38 12.39 -13.79
N ASP A 271 -25.19 12.66 -13.23
CA ASP A 271 -25.03 13.37 -11.96
C ASP A 271 -23.76 14.23 -11.96
N LYS A 272 -23.87 15.51 -11.57
CA LYS A 272 -22.72 16.42 -11.43
C LYS A 272 -21.79 16.02 -10.28
N MET A 273 -22.28 15.24 -9.32
CA MET A 273 -21.50 14.72 -8.18
C MET A 273 -21.10 13.24 -8.36
N TRP A 274 -21.17 12.71 -9.59
CA TRP A 274 -20.91 11.30 -9.89
C TRP A 274 -19.57 10.82 -9.29
N LEU A 275 -18.50 11.61 -9.39
CA LEU A 275 -17.17 11.21 -8.93
C LEU A 275 -17.10 11.13 -7.39
N VAL A 276 -17.67 12.12 -6.69
CA VAL A 276 -17.74 12.12 -5.23
C VAL A 276 -18.50 10.89 -4.74
N ARG A 277 -19.65 10.59 -5.36
CA ARG A 277 -20.46 9.43 -5.03
C ARG A 277 -19.74 8.12 -5.35
N HIS A 278 -19.07 8.02 -6.50
CA HIS A 278 -18.30 6.85 -6.89
C HIS A 278 -17.18 6.56 -5.89
N LEU A 279 -16.38 7.57 -5.54
CA LEU A 279 -15.29 7.46 -4.56
C LEU A 279 -15.81 7.07 -3.16
N GLU A 280 -16.96 7.59 -2.75
CA GLU A 280 -17.58 7.26 -1.46
C GLU A 280 -18.11 5.81 -1.42
N ILE A 281 -18.68 5.32 -2.52
CA ILE A 281 -19.12 3.92 -2.60
C ILE A 281 -17.90 2.98 -2.59
N ILE A 282 -16.83 3.32 -3.33
CA ILE A 282 -15.56 2.57 -3.28
C ILE A 282 -15.02 2.52 -1.85
N ARG A 283 -14.97 3.68 -1.15
CA ARG A 283 -14.50 3.75 0.24
C ARG A 283 -15.25 2.78 1.15
N LYS A 284 -16.58 2.80 1.10
CA LYS A 284 -17.43 1.92 1.92
C LYS A 284 -17.24 0.44 1.57
N TYR A 285 -17.29 0.08 0.29
CA TYR A 285 -17.17 -1.32 -0.12
C TYR A 285 -15.82 -1.92 0.19
N VAL A 286 -14.73 -1.20 -0.05
CA VAL A 286 -13.38 -1.70 0.25
C VAL A 286 -13.22 -1.88 1.76
N LEU A 287 -13.67 -0.92 2.57
CA LEU A 287 -13.60 -1.05 4.03
C LEU A 287 -14.40 -2.27 4.51
N ASP A 288 -15.66 -2.40 4.10
CA ASP A 288 -16.52 -3.52 4.49
C ASP A 288 -15.94 -4.88 4.07
N ASP A 289 -15.30 -4.94 2.90
CA ASP A 289 -14.65 -6.14 2.41
C ASP A 289 -13.41 -6.51 3.20
N LEU A 290 -12.56 -5.52 3.51
CA LEU A 290 -11.36 -5.74 4.31
C LEU A 290 -11.71 -6.15 5.74
N LEU A 291 -12.76 -5.59 6.33
CA LEU A 291 -13.25 -6.00 7.65
C LEU A 291 -13.71 -7.46 7.64
N VAL A 292 -14.44 -7.88 6.61
CA VAL A 292 -14.85 -9.29 6.46
C VAL A 292 -13.70 -10.21 6.10
N ALA A 293 -12.72 -9.72 5.35
CA ALA A 293 -11.51 -10.46 5.07
C ALA A 293 -10.73 -10.75 6.35
N LYS A 294 -10.54 -9.74 7.20
CA LYS A 294 -9.85 -9.86 8.48
C LYS A 294 -10.61 -10.77 9.46
N THR A 295 -11.91 -10.56 9.61
CA THR A 295 -12.69 -11.22 10.68
C THR A 295 -13.08 -12.66 10.31
N LEU A 296 -13.47 -12.91 9.07
CA LEU A 296 -14.06 -14.19 8.66
C LEU A 296 -13.20 -14.94 7.64
N LEU A 297 -12.69 -14.23 6.61
CA LEU A 297 -11.96 -14.88 5.52
C LEU A 297 -10.64 -15.47 6.01
N ASP A 298 -9.89 -14.75 6.84
CA ASP A 298 -8.57 -15.18 7.32
C ASP A 298 -8.63 -16.54 8.04
N GLN A 299 -9.70 -16.79 8.80
CA GLN A 299 -9.94 -18.07 9.49
C GLN A 299 -10.19 -19.25 8.55
N CYS A 300 -10.57 -19.00 7.30
CA CYS A 300 -10.86 -20.06 6.32
C CYS A 300 -9.62 -20.54 5.57
N PHE A 301 -8.50 -19.82 5.66
CA PHE A 301 -7.26 -20.14 4.96
C PHE A 301 -6.16 -20.61 5.93
N PRO A 302 -5.23 -21.46 5.46
CA PRO A 302 -4.04 -21.77 6.25
C PRO A 302 -3.16 -20.52 6.48
N PRO A 303 -2.49 -20.38 7.63
CA PRO A 303 -1.69 -19.17 7.95
C PRO A 303 -0.63 -18.81 6.89
N HIS A 304 0.00 -19.81 6.27
CA HIS A 304 1.04 -19.61 5.27
C HIS A 304 0.54 -19.01 3.94
N TYR A 305 -0.77 -18.81 3.77
CA TYR A 305 -1.32 -18.09 2.63
C TYR A 305 -1.18 -16.57 2.78
N ASP A 306 -1.12 -16.06 4.01
CA ASP A 306 -1.21 -14.62 4.33
C ASP A 306 -2.36 -13.95 3.56
N ILE A 307 -3.56 -14.57 3.59
CA ILE A 307 -4.65 -14.22 2.67
C ILE A 307 -5.09 -12.78 2.84
N PHE A 308 -5.19 -12.29 4.08
CA PHE A 308 -5.56 -10.90 4.36
C PHE A 308 -4.56 -9.93 3.73
N LYS A 309 -3.26 -10.15 3.93
CA LYS A 309 -2.19 -9.30 3.38
C LYS A 309 -2.17 -9.32 1.84
N ARG A 310 -2.39 -10.49 1.24
CA ARG A 310 -2.51 -10.61 -0.23
C ARG A 310 -3.72 -9.88 -0.75
N LEU A 311 -4.87 -10.04 -0.10
CA LEU A 311 -6.10 -9.37 -0.50
C LEU A 311 -5.97 -7.85 -0.35
N LEU A 312 -5.36 -7.36 0.74
CA LEU A 312 -5.03 -5.95 0.93
C LEU A 312 -4.18 -5.42 -0.23
N SER A 313 -3.15 -6.16 -0.65
CA SER A 313 -2.33 -5.80 -1.80
C SER A 313 -3.11 -5.76 -3.11
N MET A 314 -4.06 -6.70 -3.32
CA MET A 314 -4.93 -6.72 -4.50
C MET A 314 -5.86 -5.51 -4.52
N TYR A 315 -6.50 -5.17 -3.38
CA TYR A 315 -7.33 -3.97 -3.28
C TYR A 315 -6.51 -2.70 -3.50
N HIS A 316 -5.32 -2.60 -2.91
CA HIS A 316 -4.43 -1.46 -3.14
C HIS A 316 -4.07 -1.30 -4.62
N GLN A 317 -3.67 -2.39 -5.28
CA GLN A 317 -3.31 -2.36 -6.70
C GLN A 317 -4.50 -1.98 -7.58
N ALA A 318 -5.67 -2.58 -7.35
CA ALA A 318 -6.87 -2.28 -8.12
C ALA A 318 -7.36 -0.84 -7.90
N LEU A 319 -7.28 -0.32 -6.66
CA LEU A 319 -7.53 1.09 -6.38
C LEU A 319 -6.52 1.99 -7.09
N SER A 320 -5.22 1.65 -7.05
CA SER A 320 -4.17 2.41 -7.72
C SER A 320 -4.43 2.49 -9.24
N THR A 321 -4.74 1.36 -9.87
CA THR A 321 -5.07 1.32 -11.31
C THR A 321 -6.30 2.18 -11.58
N ARG A 322 -7.37 2.02 -10.79
CA ARG A 322 -8.60 2.79 -10.99
C ARG A 322 -8.40 4.30 -10.81
N MET A 323 -7.65 4.72 -9.80
CA MET A 323 -7.35 6.14 -9.60
C MET A 323 -6.50 6.71 -10.74
N GLN A 324 -5.58 5.91 -11.32
CA GLN A 324 -4.79 6.31 -12.48
C GLN A 324 -5.64 6.44 -13.75
N GLU A 325 -6.61 5.53 -13.96
CA GLU A 325 -7.57 5.63 -15.06
C GLU A 325 -8.40 6.92 -14.93
N LEU A 326 -8.97 7.18 -13.75
CA LEU A 326 -9.74 8.41 -13.50
C LEU A 326 -8.88 9.67 -13.67
N ALA A 327 -7.61 9.63 -13.25
CA ALA A 327 -6.68 10.74 -13.43
C ALA A 327 -6.27 10.99 -14.89
N ALA A 328 -6.36 9.97 -15.75
CA ALA A 328 -6.06 10.08 -17.18
C ALA A 328 -7.23 10.67 -17.99
N GLU A 329 -8.44 10.69 -17.43
CA GLU A 329 -9.60 11.34 -18.02
C GLU A 329 -9.51 12.88 -17.96
N ASP A 330 -10.33 13.56 -18.77
CA ASP A 330 -10.38 15.02 -18.78
C ASP A 330 -11.25 15.57 -17.61
N LEU A 331 -10.66 15.54 -16.42
CA LEU A 331 -11.33 15.99 -15.20
C LEU A 331 -11.52 17.51 -15.14
N GLU A 332 -12.70 17.93 -14.68
CA GLU A 332 -13.01 19.32 -14.29
C GLU A 332 -12.35 19.71 -12.97
N ALA A 333 -12.27 21.02 -12.67
CA ALA A 333 -11.60 21.53 -11.47
C ALA A 333 -12.16 20.95 -10.15
N ASN A 334 -13.49 20.82 -10.03
CA ASN A 334 -14.16 20.21 -8.87
C ASN A 334 -13.91 18.69 -8.79
N GLU A 335 -13.78 18.01 -9.92
CA GLU A 335 -13.47 16.59 -9.97
C GLU A 335 -12.02 16.32 -9.56
N ILE A 336 -11.07 17.15 -10.01
CA ILE A 336 -9.67 17.11 -9.59
C ILE A 336 -9.56 17.27 -8.07
N VAL A 337 -10.29 18.25 -7.51
CA VAL A 337 -10.34 18.47 -6.05
C VAL A 337 -10.85 17.21 -5.33
N SER A 338 -11.94 16.63 -5.83
CA SER A 338 -12.56 15.45 -5.23
C SER A 338 -11.62 14.24 -5.26
N LEU A 339 -10.96 13.98 -6.39
CA LEU A 339 -10.00 12.89 -6.55
C LEU A 339 -8.77 13.08 -5.67
N LEU A 340 -8.15 14.27 -5.68
CA LEU A 340 -6.95 14.55 -4.89
C LEU A 340 -7.23 14.51 -3.39
N SER A 341 -8.33 15.09 -2.94
CA SER A 341 -8.75 15.02 -1.53
C SER A 341 -8.94 13.57 -1.09
N TRP A 342 -9.58 12.75 -1.92
CA TRP A 342 -9.79 11.34 -1.60
C TRP A 342 -8.47 10.55 -1.54
N VAL A 343 -7.59 10.72 -2.52
CA VAL A 343 -6.31 9.99 -2.60
C VAL A 343 -5.34 10.40 -1.49
N LEU A 344 -5.26 11.70 -1.18
CA LEU A 344 -4.28 12.22 -0.21
C LEU A 344 -4.79 12.13 1.23
N ASN A 345 -6.08 12.40 1.45
CA ASN A 345 -6.64 12.55 2.79
C ASN A 345 -7.52 11.35 3.17
N THR A 346 -8.50 10.97 2.36
CA THR A 346 -9.46 9.90 2.71
C THR A 346 -8.84 8.51 2.71
N TYR A 347 -7.97 8.18 1.75
CA TYR A 347 -7.41 6.84 1.62
C TYR A 347 -6.63 6.39 2.87
N LYS A 348 -5.80 7.28 3.43
CA LYS A 348 -4.98 7.02 4.63
C LYS A 348 -5.68 7.39 5.94
N SER A 349 -6.88 7.96 5.90
CA SER A 349 -7.59 8.39 7.11
C SER A 349 -8.18 7.21 7.87
N THR A 350 -8.68 7.51 9.08
CA THR A 350 -9.47 6.60 9.91
C THR A 350 -10.77 6.14 9.25
N GLU A 351 -11.22 6.82 8.20
CA GLU A 351 -12.43 6.48 7.46
C GLU A 351 -12.22 5.33 6.46
N MET A 352 -10.97 4.93 6.20
CA MET A 352 -10.62 3.84 5.28
C MET A 352 -9.45 3.00 5.81
N MET A 353 -8.22 3.18 5.30
CA MET A 353 -7.10 2.29 5.63
C MET A 353 -6.53 2.51 7.04
N GLY A 354 -6.73 3.67 7.64
CA GLY A 354 -6.37 3.97 9.02
C GLY A 354 -7.44 3.59 10.05
N ASN A 355 -8.47 2.85 9.66
CA ASN A 355 -9.55 2.45 10.55
C ASN A 355 -9.03 1.55 11.69
N SER A 356 -9.47 1.82 12.92
CA SER A 356 -9.03 1.08 14.13
C SER A 356 -9.34 -0.42 14.07
N GLU A 357 -10.42 -0.81 13.39
CA GLU A 357 -10.80 -2.22 13.24
C GLU A 357 -9.87 -3.00 12.30
N LEU A 358 -9.06 -2.31 11.48
CA LEU A 358 -8.04 -2.93 10.63
C LEU A 358 -6.67 -3.05 11.33
N SER A 359 -6.52 -2.45 12.51
CA SER A 359 -5.30 -2.56 13.33
C SER A 359 -5.24 -3.90 14.06
N PRO A 360 -4.07 -4.58 14.17
CA PRO A 360 -2.72 -4.15 13.77
C PRO A 360 -2.28 -4.55 12.35
N GLU A 361 -3.12 -5.21 11.56
CA GLU A 361 -2.72 -5.85 10.30
C GLU A 361 -2.48 -4.84 9.16
N VAL A 362 -3.08 -3.65 9.25
CA VAL A 362 -2.87 -2.54 8.30
C VAL A 362 -2.16 -1.38 9.00
N ASP A 363 -0.99 -1.00 8.49
CA ASP A 363 -0.33 0.26 8.84
C ASP A 363 -0.50 1.26 7.70
N ALA A 364 -1.34 2.28 7.91
CA ALA A 364 -1.63 3.32 6.94
C ALA A 364 -0.38 4.11 6.49
N ASN A 365 0.65 4.18 7.33
CA ASN A 365 1.89 4.88 7.00
C ASN A 365 2.78 4.07 6.05
N SER A 366 2.72 2.74 6.13
CA SER A 366 3.47 1.84 5.25
C SER A 366 2.89 1.74 3.84
N LEU A 367 1.65 2.18 3.63
CA LEU A 367 0.98 2.12 2.33
C LEU A 367 1.57 3.12 1.34
N SER A 368 1.91 2.62 0.15
CA SER A 368 2.27 3.44 -1.00
C SER A 368 1.13 4.37 -1.42
N LEU A 369 1.50 5.45 -2.10
CA LEU A 369 0.54 6.37 -2.70
C LEU A 369 -0.17 5.68 -3.89
N LEU A 370 -1.48 5.92 -4.02
CA LEU A 370 -2.28 5.38 -5.15
C LEU A 370 -1.93 6.06 -6.48
N LEU A 371 -1.52 7.32 -6.42
CA LEU A 371 -1.06 8.10 -7.56
C LEU A 371 0.43 8.40 -7.41
N SER A 372 1.16 8.35 -8.52
CA SER A 372 2.55 8.81 -8.54
C SER A 372 2.60 10.32 -8.34
N GLN A 373 3.68 10.81 -7.73
CA GLN A 373 3.85 12.25 -7.48
C GLN A 373 3.74 13.08 -8.77
N ASN A 374 4.25 12.55 -9.89
CA ASN A 374 4.16 13.21 -11.19
C ASN A 374 2.70 13.42 -11.64
N VAL A 375 1.84 12.41 -11.48
CA VAL A 375 0.41 12.53 -11.84
C VAL A 375 -0.29 13.54 -10.93
N VAL A 376 0.03 13.53 -9.63
CA VAL A 376 -0.49 14.52 -8.67
C VAL A 376 -0.09 15.94 -9.08
N ASP A 377 1.19 16.15 -9.41
CA ASP A 377 1.71 17.46 -9.81
C ASP A 377 1.08 17.95 -11.13
N GLN A 378 0.82 17.06 -12.08
CA GLN A 378 0.10 17.38 -13.32
C GLN A 378 -1.35 17.80 -13.07
N LEU A 379 -2.08 17.05 -12.24
CA LEU A 379 -3.46 17.39 -11.85
C LEU A 379 -3.51 18.73 -11.11
N LEU A 380 -2.58 18.95 -10.17
CA LEU A 380 -2.47 20.22 -9.45
C LEU A 380 -2.15 21.39 -10.39
N SER A 381 -1.26 21.19 -11.36
CA SER A 381 -0.92 22.22 -12.35
C SER A 381 -2.11 22.56 -13.24
N LYS A 382 -2.88 21.55 -13.67
CA LYS A 382 -4.13 21.74 -14.43
C LYS A 382 -5.16 22.50 -13.60
N TYR A 383 -5.39 22.08 -12.36
CA TYR A 383 -6.29 22.76 -11.42
C TYR A 383 -5.88 24.23 -11.22
N MET A 384 -4.60 24.50 -10.98
CA MET A 384 -4.09 25.86 -10.78
C MET A 384 -4.28 26.74 -12.02
N SER A 385 -4.06 26.20 -13.22
CA SER A 385 -4.30 26.92 -14.48
C SER A 385 -5.78 27.27 -14.65
N THR A 386 -6.68 26.31 -14.44
CA THR A 386 -8.14 26.52 -14.51
C THR A 386 -8.61 27.50 -13.45
N LEU A 387 -8.13 27.37 -12.20
CA LEU A 387 -8.44 28.29 -11.11
C LEU A 387 -7.99 29.71 -11.43
N THR A 388 -6.78 29.88 -11.98
CA THR A 388 -6.26 31.19 -12.40
C THR A 388 -7.18 31.85 -13.42
N SER A 389 -7.56 31.12 -14.46
CA SER A 389 -8.48 31.61 -15.49
C SER A 389 -9.83 32.00 -14.91
N ASN A 390 -10.39 31.16 -14.03
CA ASN A 390 -11.67 31.41 -13.36
C ASN A 390 -11.61 32.66 -12.47
N ILE A 391 -10.56 32.82 -11.66
CA ILE A 391 -10.35 34.00 -10.82
C ILE A 391 -10.27 35.26 -11.69
N ILE A 392 -9.47 35.25 -12.77
CA ILE A 392 -9.33 36.40 -13.66
C ILE A 392 -10.66 36.79 -14.30
N GLY A 393 -11.40 35.79 -14.83
CA GLY A 393 -12.70 36.01 -15.46
C GLY A 393 -13.73 36.54 -14.48
N TRP A 394 -13.74 36.01 -13.26
CA TRP A 394 -14.67 36.41 -12.22
C TRP A 394 -14.37 37.81 -11.69
N LEU A 395 -13.09 38.14 -11.40
CA LEU A 395 -12.67 39.48 -10.99
C LEU A 395 -13.04 40.54 -12.04
N ARG A 396 -12.86 40.21 -13.33
CA ARG A 396 -13.27 41.09 -14.43
C ARG A 396 -14.76 41.33 -14.43
N LYS A 397 -15.57 40.27 -14.31
CA LYS A 397 -17.03 40.37 -14.27
C LYS A 397 -17.52 41.14 -13.05
N ALA A 398 -16.87 40.96 -11.90
CA ALA A 398 -17.17 41.71 -10.67
C ALA A 398 -16.91 43.21 -10.88
N LEU A 399 -15.78 43.59 -11.47
CA LEU A 399 -15.47 44.98 -11.82
C LEU A 399 -16.44 45.57 -12.84
N GLU A 400 -16.77 44.83 -13.90
CA GLU A 400 -17.74 45.27 -14.91
C GLU A 400 -19.14 45.49 -14.31
N THR A 401 -19.50 44.72 -13.27
CA THR A 401 -20.77 44.88 -12.56
C THR A 401 -20.73 46.13 -11.68
N ASP A 402 -19.65 46.32 -10.92
CA ASP A 402 -19.44 47.51 -10.09
C ASP A 402 -19.44 48.80 -10.93
N LYS A 403 -18.76 48.80 -12.08
CA LYS A 403 -18.75 49.93 -13.01
C LYS A 403 -20.14 50.29 -13.53
N LYS A 404 -21.02 49.31 -13.73
CA LYS A 404 -22.41 49.58 -14.13
C LYS A 404 -23.20 50.25 -13.02
N ASP A 405 -22.86 49.98 -11.75
CA ASP A 405 -23.50 50.62 -10.62
C ASP A 405 -23.12 52.10 -10.54
N TRP A 406 -21.88 52.46 -10.88
CA TRP A 406 -21.42 53.87 -10.84
C TRP A 406 -22.17 54.84 -11.76
N VAL A 407 -22.91 54.32 -12.75
CA VAL A 407 -23.67 55.11 -13.74
C VAL A 407 -25.17 55.15 -13.41
N LYS A 408 -25.61 54.49 -12.32
CA LYS A 408 -27.01 54.53 -11.89
C LYS A 408 -27.41 55.91 -11.35
N GLU A 409 -28.70 56.20 -11.45
CA GLU A 409 -29.33 57.41 -10.88
C GLU A 409 -29.63 57.27 -9.37
N THR A 410 -29.30 56.12 -8.78
CA THR A 410 -29.51 55.84 -7.36
C THR A 410 -28.19 55.98 -6.59
N GLU A 411 -28.25 56.53 -5.39
CA GLU A 411 -27.07 56.62 -4.52
C GLU A 411 -26.52 55.22 -4.14
N PRO A 412 -25.20 55.08 -3.93
CA PRO A 412 -24.61 53.85 -3.42
C PRO A 412 -25.13 53.49 -2.03
N GLU A 413 -25.06 52.19 -1.70
CA GLU A 413 -25.42 51.72 -0.37
C GLU A 413 -24.48 52.31 0.69
N ALA A 414 -25.04 52.68 1.84
CA ALA A 414 -24.28 53.14 3.00
C ALA A 414 -24.10 52.00 4.00
N ASP A 415 -22.93 51.91 4.62
CA ASP A 415 -22.67 50.97 5.72
C ASP A 415 -23.38 51.38 7.02
N GLN A 416 -23.16 50.61 8.09
CA GLN A 416 -23.80 50.85 9.41
C GLN A 416 -23.45 52.21 10.02
N ASP A 417 -22.31 52.79 9.60
CA ASP A 417 -21.81 54.08 10.07
C ASP A 417 -22.16 55.22 9.10
N GLY A 418 -22.85 54.92 8.00
CA GLY A 418 -23.32 55.89 7.01
C GLY A 418 -22.30 56.20 5.91
N TYR A 419 -21.19 55.46 5.80
CA TYR A 419 -20.23 55.63 4.71
C TYR A 419 -20.69 54.89 3.46
N TYR A 420 -20.71 55.59 2.31
CA TYR A 420 -21.00 54.96 1.03
C TYR A 420 -19.93 53.93 0.68
N GLN A 421 -20.35 52.71 0.34
CA GLN A 421 -19.48 51.63 -0.12
C GLN A 421 -20.18 50.83 -1.22
N THR A 422 -19.41 50.20 -2.10
CA THR A 422 -19.99 49.22 -3.04
C THR A 422 -19.78 47.80 -2.51
N THR A 423 -20.52 46.84 -3.05
CA THR A 423 -20.42 45.42 -2.63
C THR A 423 -19.16 44.74 -3.18
N LEU A 424 -18.40 45.41 -4.05
CA LEU A 424 -17.25 44.84 -4.75
C LEU A 424 -16.17 44.26 -3.82
N PRO A 425 -15.68 44.95 -2.76
CA PRO A 425 -14.71 44.36 -1.85
C PRO A 425 -15.21 43.07 -1.21
N ALA A 426 -16.43 43.07 -0.67
CA ALA A 426 -17.02 41.89 -0.01
C ALA A 426 -17.12 40.70 -0.98
N ILE A 427 -17.59 40.95 -2.20
CA ILE A 427 -17.72 39.96 -3.28
C ILE A 427 -16.34 39.35 -3.60
N VAL A 428 -15.31 40.17 -3.83
CA VAL A 428 -13.95 39.70 -4.15
C VAL A 428 -13.36 38.82 -3.04
N PHE A 429 -13.43 39.25 -1.78
CA PHE A 429 -12.84 38.48 -0.69
C PHE A 429 -13.61 37.22 -0.33
N GLN A 430 -14.94 37.23 -0.45
CA GLN A 430 -15.74 36.02 -0.28
C GLN A 430 -15.35 34.95 -1.30
N MET A 431 -15.11 35.33 -2.55
CA MET A 431 -14.65 34.42 -3.60
C MET A 431 -13.24 33.88 -3.32
N PHE A 432 -12.29 34.72 -2.88
CA PHE A 432 -10.97 34.24 -2.47
C PHE A 432 -11.03 33.28 -1.29
N GLU A 433 -11.85 33.58 -0.28
CA GLU A 433 -12.00 32.74 0.89
C GLU A 433 -12.57 31.36 0.55
N GLN A 434 -13.59 31.29 -0.31
CA GLN A 434 -14.15 30.02 -0.79
C GLN A 434 -13.09 29.15 -1.50
N ASN A 435 -12.30 29.74 -2.39
CA ASN A 435 -11.25 29.00 -3.10
C ASN A 435 -10.13 28.54 -2.15
N LEU A 436 -9.77 29.34 -1.15
CA LEU A 436 -8.79 28.97 -0.12
C LEU A 436 -9.30 27.84 0.77
N GLN A 437 -10.59 27.82 1.11
CA GLN A 437 -11.19 26.73 1.87
C GLN A 437 -11.14 25.42 1.09
N VAL A 438 -11.44 25.44 -0.21
CA VAL A 438 -11.32 24.25 -1.09
C VAL A 438 -9.87 23.77 -1.18
N ALA A 439 -8.92 24.68 -1.36
CA ALA A 439 -7.51 24.33 -1.42
C ALA A 439 -7.00 23.69 -0.10
N ALA A 440 -7.48 24.20 1.04
CA ALA A 440 -7.15 23.68 2.36
C ALA A 440 -7.64 22.24 2.59
N GLN A 441 -8.73 21.84 1.94
CA GLN A 441 -9.25 20.46 2.01
C GLN A 441 -8.35 19.46 1.29
N ILE A 442 -7.52 19.89 0.34
CA ILE A 442 -6.60 19.02 -0.40
C ILE A 442 -5.25 18.96 0.31
N SER A 443 -4.59 20.11 0.46
CA SER A 443 -3.30 20.19 1.14
C SER A 443 -2.97 21.61 1.61
N GLU A 444 -2.19 21.70 2.68
CA GLU A 444 -1.70 22.97 3.22
C GLU A 444 -0.73 23.69 2.25
N ASP A 445 0.03 22.94 1.46
CA ASP A 445 0.91 23.48 0.42
C ASP A 445 0.09 24.12 -0.71
N LEU A 446 -0.98 23.46 -1.17
CA LEU A 446 -1.86 24.01 -2.19
C LEU A 446 -2.57 25.27 -1.70
N LYS A 447 -3.06 25.28 -0.44
CA LYS A 447 -3.65 26.47 0.18
C LYS A 447 -2.71 27.67 0.08
N THR A 448 -1.43 27.46 0.35
CA THR A 448 -0.40 28.49 0.30
C THR A 448 -0.18 28.99 -1.13
N LYS A 449 -0.10 28.08 -2.11
CA LYS A 449 0.03 28.41 -3.54
C LYS A 449 -1.19 29.18 -4.07
N VAL A 450 -2.40 28.80 -3.66
CA VAL A 450 -3.65 29.49 -4.02
C VAL A 450 -3.68 30.89 -3.41
N LEU A 451 -3.22 31.07 -2.17
CA LEU A 451 -3.12 32.40 -1.55
C LEU A 451 -2.19 33.33 -2.33
N LEU A 452 -1.01 32.83 -2.71
CA LEU A 452 -0.07 33.59 -3.54
C LEU A 452 -0.71 34.00 -4.87
N LEU A 453 -1.41 33.06 -5.52
CA LEU A 453 -2.13 33.33 -6.76
C LEU A 453 -3.20 34.41 -6.57
N CYS A 454 -4.05 34.31 -5.54
CA CYS A 454 -5.09 35.30 -5.25
C CYS A 454 -4.49 36.70 -5.06
N LEU A 455 -3.39 36.82 -4.32
CA LEU A 455 -2.71 38.10 -4.10
C LEU A 455 -2.08 38.66 -5.38
N GLN A 456 -1.51 37.81 -6.24
CA GLN A 456 -1.00 38.23 -7.55
C GLN A 456 -2.12 38.73 -8.46
N GLN A 457 -3.25 38.02 -8.51
CA GLN A 457 -4.41 38.44 -9.29
C GLN A 457 -5.05 39.70 -8.71
N MET A 458 -5.05 39.86 -7.39
CA MET A 458 -5.52 41.06 -6.71
C MET A 458 -4.71 42.29 -7.14
N ASN A 459 -3.38 42.18 -7.20
CA ASN A 459 -2.54 43.30 -7.65
C ASN A 459 -2.89 43.74 -9.09
N SER A 460 -3.06 42.77 -9.99
CA SER A 460 -3.47 43.05 -11.39
C SER A 460 -4.89 43.62 -11.49
N PHE A 461 -5.79 43.18 -10.63
CA PHE A 461 -7.15 43.72 -10.52
C PHE A 461 -7.14 45.17 -10.02
N LEU A 462 -6.35 45.49 -8.99
CA LEU A 462 -6.25 46.84 -8.44
C LEU A 462 -5.67 47.84 -9.46
N THR A 463 -4.72 47.43 -10.31
CA THR A 463 -4.26 48.27 -11.42
C THR A 463 -5.41 48.60 -12.38
N ARG A 464 -6.23 47.62 -12.76
CA ARG A 464 -7.40 47.87 -13.61
C ARG A 464 -8.46 48.70 -12.90
N TYR A 465 -8.66 48.49 -11.61
CA TYR A 465 -9.58 49.28 -10.79
C TYR A 465 -9.18 50.76 -10.80
N LYS A 466 -7.88 51.05 -10.69
CA LYS A 466 -7.34 52.40 -10.86
C LYS A 466 -7.69 52.98 -12.22
N ASP A 467 -7.38 52.27 -13.30
CA ASP A 467 -7.59 52.76 -14.66
C ASP A 467 -9.08 53.05 -14.92
N GLU A 468 -9.99 52.21 -14.42
CA GLU A 468 -11.44 52.42 -14.53
C GLU A 468 -11.94 53.59 -13.67
N ALA A 469 -11.40 53.77 -12.46
CA ALA A 469 -11.72 54.92 -11.62
C ALA A 469 -11.25 56.25 -12.25
N GLN A 470 -10.08 56.24 -12.89
CA GLN A 470 -9.58 57.38 -13.65
C GLN A 470 -10.46 57.65 -14.88
N PHE A 471 -10.84 56.61 -15.63
CA PHE A 471 -11.75 56.76 -16.77
C PHE A 471 -13.12 57.31 -16.35
N TYR A 472 -13.64 56.86 -15.21
CA TYR A 472 -14.90 57.35 -14.64
C TYR A 472 -14.85 58.86 -14.33
N LYS A 473 -13.75 59.33 -13.73
CA LYS A 473 -13.47 60.76 -13.55
C LYS A 473 -13.46 61.51 -14.89
N GLU A 474 -12.67 61.02 -15.85
CA GLU A 474 -12.50 61.68 -17.15
C GLU A 474 -13.81 61.79 -17.93
N GLU A 475 -14.68 60.77 -17.87
CA GLU A 475 -16.01 60.81 -18.49
C GLU A 475 -16.94 61.83 -17.82
N HIS A 476 -16.94 61.93 -16.49
CA HIS A 476 -17.73 62.94 -15.79
C HIS A 476 -17.30 64.37 -16.13
N LEU A 477 -15.98 64.62 -16.21
CA LEU A 477 -15.46 65.94 -16.58
C LEU A 477 -15.83 66.36 -18.01
N LYS A 478 -16.13 65.42 -18.92
CA LYS A 478 -16.65 65.74 -20.26
C LYS A 478 -18.08 66.26 -20.22
N ASN A 479 -18.90 65.75 -19.30
CA ASN A 479 -20.29 66.17 -19.13
C ASN A 479 -20.70 66.09 -17.65
N ARG A 480 -20.54 67.19 -16.92
CA ARG A 480 -20.76 67.27 -15.46
C ARG A 480 -22.20 66.98 -15.02
N GLN A 481 -23.16 66.86 -15.94
CA GLN A 481 -24.54 66.42 -15.63
C GLN A 481 -24.68 64.89 -15.49
N TYR A 482 -23.69 64.12 -15.96
CA TYR A 482 -23.72 62.66 -15.95
C TYR A 482 -22.38 62.09 -15.46
N PRO A 483 -22.38 61.05 -14.61
CA PRO A 483 -23.52 60.45 -13.91
C PRO A 483 -24.07 61.37 -12.80
N GLN A 484 -25.38 61.28 -12.51
CA GLN A 484 -26.06 62.12 -11.52
C GLN A 484 -25.50 61.98 -10.10
N CYS A 485 -25.08 60.77 -9.71
CA CYS A 485 -24.56 60.45 -8.38
C CYS A 485 -23.02 60.34 -8.35
N TYR A 486 -22.31 61.11 -9.19
CA TYR A 486 -20.85 61.04 -9.31
C TYR A 486 -20.12 61.19 -7.97
N VAL A 487 -20.49 62.20 -7.18
CA VAL A 487 -19.83 62.49 -5.90
C VAL A 487 -19.98 61.32 -4.93
N GLN A 488 -21.19 60.77 -4.79
CA GLN A 488 -21.46 59.66 -3.88
C GLN A 488 -20.70 58.39 -4.31
N TYR A 489 -20.68 58.07 -5.60
CA TYR A 489 -19.95 56.90 -6.10
C TYR A 489 -18.43 57.08 -6.05
N MET A 490 -17.90 58.27 -6.29
CA MET A 490 -16.46 58.54 -6.11
C MET A 490 -16.04 58.40 -4.65
N ILE A 491 -16.88 58.86 -3.70
CA ILE A 491 -16.68 58.60 -2.26
C ILE A 491 -16.72 57.09 -1.98
N ALA A 492 -17.65 56.34 -2.58
CA ALA A 492 -17.72 54.89 -2.42
C ALA A 492 -16.46 54.18 -2.95
N VAL A 493 -15.91 54.61 -4.08
CA VAL A 493 -14.64 54.09 -4.64
C VAL A 493 -13.48 54.35 -3.68
N ILE A 494 -13.40 55.54 -3.08
CA ILE A 494 -12.36 55.88 -2.09
C ILE A 494 -12.52 55.01 -0.82
N ASN A 495 -13.74 54.86 -0.31
CA ASN A 495 -14.01 54.03 0.87
C ASN A 495 -13.71 52.55 0.59
N ASN A 496 -14.04 52.05 -0.60
CA ASN A 496 -13.68 50.70 -1.04
C ASN A 496 -12.17 50.47 -0.95
N CYS A 497 -11.32 51.46 -1.26
CA CYS A 497 -9.88 51.31 -1.14
C CYS A 497 -9.45 50.99 0.30
N GLN A 498 -10.09 51.60 1.30
CA GLN A 498 -9.83 51.29 2.71
C GLN A 498 -10.29 49.87 3.04
N THR A 499 -11.50 49.49 2.62
CA THR A 499 -12.04 48.12 2.82
C THR A 499 -11.15 47.06 2.16
N PHE A 500 -10.60 47.35 0.97
CA PHE A 500 -9.64 46.47 0.30
C PHE A 500 -8.37 46.26 1.13
N LYS A 501 -7.77 47.34 1.68
CA LYS A 501 -6.55 47.22 2.51
C LYS A 501 -6.79 46.34 3.74
N GLU A 502 -7.86 46.62 4.48
CA GLU A 502 -8.20 45.88 5.69
C GLU A 502 -8.44 44.40 5.40
N SER A 503 -9.13 44.12 4.30
CA SER A 503 -9.42 42.76 3.87
C SER A 503 -8.18 42.01 3.39
N ILE A 504 -7.23 42.66 2.68
CA ILE A 504 -5.92 42.06 2.33
C ILE A 504 -5.15 41.69 3.59
N ILE A 505 -5.08 42.59 4.57
CA ILE A 505 -4.39 42.37 5.84
C ILE A 505 -5.03 41.19 6.60
N SER A 506 -6.36 41.18 6.68
CA SER A 506 -7.13 40.11 7.32
C SER A 506 -6.88 38.75 6.65
N LEU A 507 -6.92 38.70 5.32
CA LEU A 507 -6.68 37.49 4.55
C LEU A 507 -5.26 36.94 4.77
N LYS A 508 -4.25 37.81 4.73
CA LYS A 508 -2.87 37.42 5.02
C LYS A 508 -2.72 36.89 6.43
N ARG A 509 -3.21 37.62 7.44
CA ARG A 509 -3.12 37.20 8.85
C ARG A 509 -3.77 35.83 9.09
N LYS A 510 -4.85 35.51 8.38
CA LYS A 510 -5.59 34.26 8.53
C LYS A 510 -4.90 33.06 7.86
N TYR A 511 -4.15 33.27 6.78
CA TYR A 511 -3.67 32.17 5.92
C TYR A 511 -2.14 32.12 5.70
N LEU A 512 -1.38 33.17 6.02
CA LEU A 512 0.09 33.13 5.93
C LEU A 512 0.72 32.43 7.15
N LYS A 513 1.77 31.66 6.89
CA LYS A 513 2.73 31.24 7.92
C LYS A 513 3.86 32.28 8.01
N VAL A 514 4.35 32.52 9.22
CA VAL A 514 5.35 33.56 9.57
C VAL A 514 6.60 33.51 8.66
N GLU A 515 7.01 32.32 8.21
CA GLU A 515 8.19 32.10 7.37
C GLU A 515 8.06 32.66 5.93
N MET A 516 6.86 33.01 5.46
CA MET A 516 6.62 33.54 4.10
C MET A 516 6.31 35.05 4.07
N GLU A 517 6.35 35.74 5.22
CA GLU A 517 6.06 37.17 5.27
C GLU A 517 7.07 38.02 4.49
N GLU A 518 8.35 37.63 4.48
CA GLU A 518 9.41 38.39 3.81
C GLU A 518 9.21 38.47 2.29
N THR A 519 8.81 37.38 1.64
CA THR A 519 8.62 37.32 0.17
C THR A 519 7.38 38.08 -0.30
N LEU A 520 6.41 38.29 0.58
CA LEU A 520 5.11 38.91 0.28
C LEU A 520 5.01 40.38 0.70
N SER A 521 6.02 40.89 1.39
CA SER A 521 6.14 42.28 1.83
C SER A 521 6.15 43.27 0.65
N SER A 522 6.89 42.96 -0.41
CA SER A 522 7.01 43.80 -1.61
C SER A 522 5.70 43.91 -2.40
N SER A 523 4.97 42.79 -2.53
CA SER A 523 3.65 42.78 -3.18
C SER A 523 2.61 43.53 -2.35
N HIS A 524 2.69 43.48 -1.01
CA HIS A 524 1.81 44.29 -0.14
C HIS A 524 2.03 45.79 -0.35
N ALA A 525 3.30 46.23 -0.31
CA ALA A 525 3.65 47.63 -0.50
C ALA A 525 3.17 48.15 -1.88
N SER A 526 3.23 47.31 -2.91
CA SER A 526 2.69 47.64 -4.24
C SER A 526 1.17 47.82 -4.23
N MET A 527 0.41 46.93 -3.57
CA MET A 527 -1.05 47.01 -3.52
C MET A 527 -1.53 48.21 -2.70
N ASP A 528 -0.90 48.46 -1.55
CA ASP A 528 -1.21 49.63 -0.72
C ASP A 528 -0.93 50.93 -1.47
N ALA A 529 0.19 51.01 -2.20
CA ALA A 529 0.53 52.17 -3.00
C ALA A 529 -0.50 52.43 -4.11
N ILE A 530 -0.98 51.40 -4.81
CA ILE A 530 -2.03 51.56 -5.83
C ILE A 530 -3.32 52.08 -5.19
N LEU A 531 -3.75 51.50 -4.07
CA LEU A 531 -4.95 51.92 -3.35
C LEU A 531 -4.83 53.35 -2.81
N ASP A 532 -3.67 53.74 -2.29
CA ASP A 532 -3.38 55.12 -1.86
C ASP A 532 -3.44 56.11 -3.02
N ILE A 533 -2.96 55.72 -4.19
CA ILE A 533 -3.03 56.56 -5.38
C ILE A 533 -4.49 56.76 -5.81
N ILE A 534 -5.29 55.70 -5.87
CA ILE A 534 -6.73 55.79 -6.20
C ILE A 534 -7.45 56.72 -5.21
N ALA A 535 -7.22 56.54 -3.91
CA ALA A 535 -7.84 57.36 -2.88
C ALA A 535 -7.43 58.84 -2.98
N LYS A 536 -6.14 59.13 -3.20
CA LYS A 536 -5.63 60.51 -3.36
C LYS A 536 -6.14 61.18 -4.62
N GLU A 537 -6.10 60.47 -5.76
CA GLU A 537 -6.62 60.97 -7.04
C GLU A 537 -8.13 61.21 -6.95
N GLY A 538 -8.88 60.31 -6.31
CA GLY A 538 -10.32 60.46 -6.05
C GLY A 538 -10.63 61.68 -5.18
N CYS A 539 -9.96 61.84 -4.04
CA CYS A 539 -10.14 62.99 -3.16
C CYS A 539 -9.82 64.32 -3.88
N SER A 540 -8.74 64.36 -4.65
CA SER A 540 -8.38 65.56 -5.43
C SER A 540 -9.46 65.88 -6.46
N SER A 541 -10.02 64.86 -7.10
CA SER A 541 -11.08 65.03 -8.11
C SER A 541 -12.38 65.56 -7.52
N LEU A 542 -12.73 65.14 -6.30
CA LEU A 542 -13.88 65.66 -5.57
C LEU A 542 -13.67 67.12 -5.17
N LEU A 543 -12.45 67.50 -4.78
CA LEU A 543 -12.11 68.90 -4.50
C LEU A 543 -12.19 69.76 -5.76
N ASP A 544 -11.64 69.29 -6.87
CA ASP A 544 -11.69 69.97 -8.17
C ASP A 544 -13.15 70.24 -8.59
N GLU A 545 -14.05 69.27 -8.41
CA GLU A 545 -15.48 69.41 -8.74
C GLU A 545 -16.14 70.54 -7.93
N VAL A 546 -15.85 70.62 -6.63
CA VAL A 546 -16.37 71.68 -5.76
C VAL A 546 -15.78 73.04 -6.13
N PHE A 547 -14.49 73.12 -6.48
CA PHE A 547 -13.88 74.37 -6.91
C PHE A 547 -14.43 74.86 -8.26
N MET A 548 -14.75 73.94 -9.18
CA MET A 548 -15.37 74.27 -10.47
C MET A 548 -16.84 74.72 -10.36
N ASP A 549 -17.48 74.54 -9.20
CA ASP A 549 -18.80 75.15 -8.89
C ASP A 549 -18.68 76.54 -8.25
N LEU A 550 -17.49 76.89 -7.75
CA LEU A 550 -17.19 78.16 -7.10
C LEU A 550 -16.57 79.21 -8.04
N GLU A 551 -16.06 78.79 -9.21
CA GLU A 551 -15.63 79.62 -10.34
C GLU A 551 -16.81 79.93 -11.29
#